data_AF-A0A946E2E4-F1
#
_entry.id   AF-A0A946E2E4-F1
#
_cell.length_a   1.000
_cell.length_b   1.000
_cell.length_c   1.000
_cell.angle_alpha   90.00
_cell.angle_beta   90.00
_cell.angle_gamma   90.00
#
_symmetry.space_group_name_H-M   'P 1'
#
loop_
_entity.id
_entity.type
_entity.pdbx_description
1 polymer ?
#
loop_
_entity_poly.entity_id
_entity_poly.type
_entity_poly.pdbx_seq_one_letter_code
_entity_poly.pdbx_strand_id
1 'polypeptide(L)'
;VDMEITGERCYRLLMRLLAGETLHKGFARSPFLVPLSAQWTDAQPNRSFYDLILNQELDGLANSDLALAFPPADILECGPSAVAYDPDPERAQAAAQQIMDAFIAAEGDFDNNLLTPDEAVQQAMAEPSGPVVLADAQDNPGAGGTSDTVGVLEALVRNHAQRAALAFLWDPEVVREAHAQGEGAEFDAPLGGKSGRPGQSPFRARFKVEKLGNGIFDCTGEMYRGTRTNLGPMALLSVVDADCDVKIIVSSHRFQNLDQACFRHIGVEPTEQQILVVKSTVHFRADYDPIASKTLVVESPGEHPCRLVDLDYRHLREGVRLEPMGPEHRRS
;
A
#
# COMPACT_ATOMS: atom_id res chain seq x y z
N VAL A 1 10.52 -5.56 7.16
CA VAL A 1 10.46 -6.57 6.09
C VAL A 1 11.16 -7.83 6.58
N ASP A 2 10.54 -9.01 6.48
CA ASP A 2 11.05 -10.26 7.09
C ASP A 2 10.96 -11.51 6.18
N MET A 3 10.82 -11.32 4.85
CA MET A 3 10.60 -12.42 3.90
C MET A 3 11.65 -13.55 3.99
N GLU A 4 12.93 -13.20 4.11
CA GLU A 4 14.03 -14.17 4.25
C GLU A 4 13.94 -14.95 5.58
N ILE A 5 13.72 -14.23 6.68
CA ILE A 5 13.61 -14.80 8.04
C ILE A 5 12.40 -15.75 8.11
N THR A 6 11.29 -15.37 7.49
CA THR A 6 10.10 -16.21 7.41
C THR A 6 10.35 -17.45 6.54
N GLY A 7 11.12 -17.35 5.45
CA GLY A 7 11.59 -18.50 4.68
C GLY A 7 12.44 -19.48 5.50
N GLU A 8 13.38 -18.96 6.31
CA GLU A 8 14.18 -19.78 7.23
C GLU A 8 13.32 -20.49 8.27
N ARG A 9 12.33 -19.79 8.82
CA ARG A 9 11.36 -20.35 9.79
C ARG A 9 10.58 -21.51 9.17
N CYS A 10 10.07 -21.34 7.95
CA CYS A 10 9.39 -22.41 7.21
C CYS A 10 10.30 -23.62 7.00
N TYR A 11 11.57 -23.41 6.65
CA TYR A 11 12.53 -24.51 6.48
C TYR A 11 12.75 -25.29 7.79
N ARG A 12 12.91 -24.58 8.92
CA ARG A 12 13.07 -25.22 10.24
C ARG A 12 11.86 -26.09 10.61
N LEU A 13 10.65 -25.60 10.36
CA LEU A 13 9.42 -26.37 10.59
C LEU A 13 9.31 -27.58 9.65
N LEU A 14 9.66 -27.42 8.38
CA LEU A 14 9.68 -28.53 7.42
C LEU A 14 10.63 -29.66 7.87
N MET A 15 11.82 -29.31 8.38
CA MET A 15 12.79 -30.30 8.86
C MET A 15 12.28 -31.09 10.06
N ARG A 16 11.51 -30.46 10.96
CA ARG A 16 10.84 -31.14 12.09
C ARG A 16 9.84 -32.18 11.60
N LEU A 17 8.99 -31.79 10.64
CA LEU A 17 8.00 -32.70 10.05
C LEU A 17 8.67 -33.88 9.33
N LEU A 18 9.77 -33.64 8.59
CA LEU A 18 10.53 -34.70 7.92
C LEU A 18 11.24 -35.65 8.91
N ALA A 19 11.56 -35.18 10.11
CA ALA A 19 12.08 -36.01 11.19
C ALA A 19 11.00 -36.89 11.87
N GLY A 20 9.74 -36.78 11.44
CA GLY A 20 8.62 -37.56 11.97
C GLY A 20 7.89 -36.91 13.15
N GLU A 21 8.21 -35.65 13.48
CA GLU A 21 7.47 -34.91 14.50
C GLU A 21 6.07 -34.55 13.99
N THR A 22 5.06 -34.71 14.84
CA THR A 22 3.69 -34.28 14.54
C THR A 22 3.45 -32.92 15.18
N LEU A 23 3.05 -31.94 14.37
CA LEU A 23 2.63 -30.62 14.85
C LEU A 23 1.12 -30.48 14.70
N HIS A 24 0.45 -30.14 15.79
CA HIS A 24 -0.99 -29.88 15.84
C HIS A 24 -1.26 -28.40 15.58
N LYS A 25 -2.37 -28.10 14.91
CA LYS A 25 -2.77 -26.73 14.56
C LYS A 25 -3.75 -26.17 15.59
N GLY A 26 -3.39 -25.02 16.16
CA GLY A 26 -4.32 -24.09 16.78
C GLY A 26 -4.80 -23.04 15.78
N PHE A 27 -6.06 -22.64 15.88
CA PHE A 27 -6.66 -21.65 14.98
C PHE A 27 -7.68 -20.77 15.70
N ALA A 28 -7.60 -19.46 15.46
CA ALA A 28 -8.59 -18.50 15.92
C ALA A 28 -8.80 -17.43 14.83
N ARG A 29 -10.00 -16.86 14.75
CA ARG A 29 -10.37 -15.93 13.68
C ARG A 29 -11.13 -14.73 14.23
N SER A 30 -10.83 -13.56 13.67
CA SER A 30 -11.44 -12.30 14.06
C SER A 30 -12.93 -12.23 13.69
N PRO A 31 -13.75 -11.58 14.53
CA PRO A 31 -15.13 -11.20 14.20
C PRO A 31 -15.24 -9.88 13.42
N PHE A 32 -14.13 -9.21 13.09
CA PHE A 32 -14.12 -7.96 12.30
C PHE A 32 -12.97 -7.93 11.28
N LEU A 33 -13.14 -7.18 10.20
CA LEU A 33 -12.10 -6.90 9.22
C LEU A 33 -11.27 -5.67 9.60
N VAL A 34 -10.03 -5.63 9.14
CA VAL A 34 -9.15 -4.45 9.25
C VAL A 34 -8.75 -4.03 7.84
N PRO A 35 -9.02 -2.78 7.41
CA PRO A 35 -8.62 -2.29 6.09
C PRO A 35 -7.11 -2.26 5.92
N LEU A 36 -6.61 -2.44 4.68
CA LEU A 36 -5.18 -2.56 4.41
C LEU A 36 -4.35 -1.38 4.93
N SER A 37 -4.91 -0.17 4.96
CA SER A 37 -4.27 1.04 5.48
C SER A 37 -3.93 0.96 6.98
N ALA A 38 -4.66 0.15 7.76
CA ALA A 38 -4.44 -0.06 9.19
C ALA A 38 -3.67 -1.37 9.49
N GLN A 39 -3.11 -2.03 8.48
CA GLN A 39 -2.41 -3.31 8.65
C GLN A 39 -0.88 -3.19 8.80
N TRP A 40 -0.33 -1.96 8.89
CA TRP A 40 1.12 -1.80 9.07
C TRP A 40 1.58 -2.36 10.42
N THR A 41 2.53 -3.29 10.38
CA THR A 41 2.95 -4.10 11.53
C THR A 41 3.77 -3.34 12.56
N ASP A 42 4.41 -2.22 12.20
CA ASP A 42 5.17 -1.42 13.17
C ASP A 42 4.30 -0.35 13.87
N ALA A 43 3.07 -0.15 13.40
CA ALA A 43 2.09 0.67 14.08
C ALA A 43 1.35 -0.11 15.16
N GLN A 44 0.89 0.61 16.18
CA GLN A 44 -0.07 0.08 17.14
C GLN A 44 -1.46 -0.02 16.49
N PRO A 45 -2.27 -1.05 16.83
CA PRO A 45 -1.98 -2.10 17.82
C PRO A 45 -1.19 -3.30 17.25
N ASN A 46 -0.95 -3.36 15.93
CA ASN A 46 -0.35 -4.52 15.26
C ASN A 46 1.01 -4.91 15.84
N ARG A 47 1.85 -3.93 16.16
CA ARG A 47 3.18 -4.17 16.73
C ARG A 47 3.13 -5.04 17.98
N SER A 48 2.18 -4.76 18.88
CA SER A 48 2.02 -5.53 20.11
C SER A 48 1.58 -6.99 19.86
N PHE A 49 0.88 -7.28 18.76
CA PHE A 49 0.55 -8.66 18.42
C PHE A 49 1.78 -9.42 17.91
N TYR A 50 2.62 -8.78 17.09
CA TYR A 50 3.86 -9.41 16.63
C TYR A 50 4.89 -9.56 17.76
N ASP A 51 4.94 -8.62 18.71
CA ASP A 51 5.73 -8.79 19.94
C ASP A 51 5.24 -10.01 20.75
N LEU A 52 3.92 -10.22 20.86
CA LEU A 52 3.34 -11.40 21.50
C LEU A 52 3.72 -12.70 20.78
N ILE A 53 3.65 -12.73 19.45
CA ILE A 53 4.05 -13.89 18.63
C ILE A 53 5.52 -14.24 18.86
N LEU A 54 6.42 -13.24 18.84
CA LEU A 54 7.84 -13.44 19.12
C LEU A 54 8.07 -14.00 20.52
N ASN A 55 7.34 -13.50 21.53
CA ASN A 55 7.45 -14.01 22.91
C ASN A 55 6.98 -15.46 23.03
N GLN A 56 5.91 -15.86 22.34
CA GLN A 56 5.44 -17.24 22.32
C GLN A 56 6.51 -18.20 21.75
N GLU A 57 7.19 -17.79 20.67
CA GLU A 57 8.30 -18.56 20.09
C GLU A 57 9.51 -18.65 21.05
N LEU A 58 9.84 -17.56 21.76
CA LEU A 58 10.90 -17.54 22.79
C LEU A 58 10.58 -18.45 23.99
N ASP A 59 9.31 -18.57 24.35
CA ASP A 59 8.82 -19.50 25.38
C ASP A 59 8.76 -20.96 24.89
N GLY A 60 9.21 -21.22 23.66
CA GLY A 60 9.38 -22.55 23.10
C GLY A 60 8.15 -23.11 22.39
N LEU A 61 7.18 -22.27 21.99
CA LEU A 61 6.13 -22.69 21.05
C LEU A 61 6.78 -23.04 19.71
N ALA A 62 6.29 -24.07 19.02
CA ALA A 62 6.90 -24.44 17.74
C ALA A 62 6.79 -23.34 16.67
N ASN A 63 5.62 -22.69 16.56
CA ASN A 63 5.40 -21.51 15.70
C ASN A 63 4.04 -20.86 16.00
N SER A 64 3.93 -19.55 15.88
CA SER A 64 2.63 -18.87 15.73
C SER A 64 2.74 -17.71 14.75
N ASP A 65 1.60 -17.28 14.20
CA ASP A 65 1.53 -16.14 13.30
C ASP A 65 0.11 -15.53 13.28
N LEU A 66 0.03 -14.27 12.83
CA LEU A 66 -1.20 -13.52 12.60
C LEU A 66 -1.22 -13.01 11.16
N ALA A 67 -2.22 -13.45 10.39
CA ALA A 67 -2.48 -12.90 9.07
C ALA A 67 -3.67 -11.94 9.14
N LEU A 68 -3.50 -10.67 8.76
CA LEU A 68 -4.55 -9.64 8.80
C LEU A 68 -5.55 -9.71 7.63
N ALA A 69 -5.43 -10.76 6.79
CA ALA A 69 -6.22 -11.02 5.59
C ALA A 69 -6.10 -9.94 4.49
N PHE A 70 -6.76 -10.21 3.36
CA PHE A 70 -6.93 -9.26 2.27
C PHE A 70 -8.43 -8.93 2.16
N PRO A 71 -8.90 -7.85 2.80
CA PRO A 71 -10.33 -7.54 2.88
C PRO A 71 -11.09 -7.54 1.55
N PRO A 72 -10.54 -7.07 0.41
CA PRO A 72 -11.27 -7.09 -0.87
C PRO A 72 -11.58 -8.48 -1.41
N ALA A 73 -11.00 -9.55 -0.85
CA ALA A 73 -11.39 -10.90 -1.23
C ALA A 73 -12.78 -11.20 -0.64
N ASP A 74 -13.81 -11.17 -1.50
CA ASP A 74 -15.16 -11.61 -1.15
C ASP A 74 -15.24 -13.15 -1.11
N ILE A 75 -14.75 -13.72 -0.01
CA ILE A 75 -14.75 -15.16 0.28
C ILE A 75 -15.18 -15.42 1.74
N LEU A 76 -15.69 -16.62 2.00
CA LEU A 76 -16.19 -17.02 3.32
C LEU A 76 -15.13 -16.91 4.43
N GLU A 77 -13.88 -17.20 4.08
CA GLU A 77 -12.74 -17.25 5.00
C GLU A 77 -12.15 -15.88 5.33
N CYS A 78 -12.52 -14.82 4.60
CA CYS A 78 -11.93 -13.50 4.76
C CYS A 78 -12.02 -13.01 6.22
N GLY A 79 -10.89 -12.51 6.72
CA GLY A 79 -10.74 -11.92 8.04
C GLY A 79 -9.43 -12.28 8.75
N PRO A 80 -8.93 -11.40 9.63
CA PRO A 80 -7.74 -11.65 10.41
C PRO A 80 -7.79 -13.01 11.12
N SER A 81 -6.70 -13.77 11.04
CA SER A 81 -6.64 -15.14 11.54
C SER A 81 -5.31 -15.40 12.22
N ALA A 82 -5.37 -15.94 13.44
CA ALA A 82 -4.20 -16.42 14.17
C ALA A 82 -4.04 -17.93 13.96
N VAL A 83 -2.82 -18.36 13.68
CA VAL A 83 -2.44 -19.77 13.57
C VAL A 83 -1.31 -20.05 14.54
N ALA A 84 -1.31 -21.24 15.12
CA ALA A 84 -0.20 -21.74 15.91
C ALA A 84 0.00 -23.23 15.66
N TYR A 85 1.24 -23.68 15.78
CA TYR A 85 1.61 -25.07 15.66
C TYR A 85 2.44 -25.46 16.88
N ASP A 86 2.20 -26.67 17.40
CA ASP A 86 2.97 -27.24 18.50
C ASP A 86 2.77 -28.77 18.58
N PRO A 87 3.72 -29.56 19.13
CA PRO A 87 3.48 -30.97 19.44
C PRO A 87 2.37 -31.18 20.48
N ASP A 88 2.10 -30.18 21.33
CA ASP A 88 0.96 -30.18 22.23
C ASP A 88 -0.25 -29.47 21.59
N PRO A 89 -1.35 -30.20 21.29
CA PRO A 89 -2.53 -29.60 20.68
C PRO A 89 -3.22 -28.54 21.56
N GLU A 90 -3.18 -28.67 22.88
CA GLU A 90 -3.78 -27.69 23.80
C GLU A 90 -2.97 -26.40 23.78
N ARG A 91 -1.64 -26.52 23.79
CA ARG A 91 -0.72 -25.38 23.69
C ARG A 91 -0.87 -24.63 22.38
N ALA A 92 -0.99 -25.36 21.26
CA ALA A 92 -1.20 -24.75 19.95
C ALA A 92 -2.52 -23.95 19.93
N GLN A 93 -3.63 -24.52 20.38
CA GLN A 93 -4.91 -23.81 20.40
C GLN A 93 -4.89 -22.60 21.35
N ALA A 94 -4.29 -22.74 22.53
CA ALA A 94 -4.18 -21.64 23.49
C ALA A 94 -3.37 -20.47 22.94
N ALA A 95 -2.26 -20.74 22.24
CA ALA A 95 -1.42 -19.69 21.63
C ALA A 95 -2.18 -18.90 20.56
N ALA A 96 -2.89 -19.58 19.65
CA ALA A 96 -3.70 -18.92 18.63
C ALA A 96 -4.83 -18.09 19.25
N GLN A 97 -5.49 -18.61 20.29
CA GLN A 97 -6.56 -17.90 20.99
C GLN A 97 -6.03 -16.66 21.70
N GLN A 98 -4.87 -16.73 22.35
CA GLN A 98 -4.26 -15.59 23.04
C GLN A 98 -3.96 -14.42 22.08
N ILE A 99 -3.43 -14.71 20.89
CA ILE A 99 -3.22 -13.70 19.84
C ILE A 99 -4.55 -13.07 19.44
N MET A 100 -5.58 -13.89 19.21
CA MET A 100 -6.89 -13.40 18.79
C MET A 100 -7.62 -12.62 19.89
N ASP A 101 -7.50 -13.01 21.15
CA ASP A 101 -8.06 -12.29 22.28
C ASP A 101 -7.42 -10.91 22.43
N ALA A 102 -6.10 -10.80 22.27
CA ALA A 102 -5.39 -9.52 22.24
C ALA A 102 -5.84 -8.66 21.05
N PHE A 103 -5.99 -9.27 19.87
CA PHE A 103 -6.48 -8.61 18.67
C PHE A 103 -7.89 -8.05 18.84
N ILE A 104 -8.80 -8.84 19.43
CA ILE A 104 -10.18 -8.42 19.70
C ILE A 104 -10.24 -7.34 20.76
N ALA A 105 -9.42 -7.44 21.82
CA ALA A 105 -9.38 -6.43 22.88
C ALA A 105 -8.95 -5.04 22.35
N ALA A 106 -8.12 -5.01 21.31
CA ALA A 106 -7.62 -3.80 20.67
C ALA A 106 -8.47 -3.34 19.48
N GLU A 107 -9.69 -3.87 19.29
CA GLU A 107 -10.55 -3.50 18.15
C GLU A 107 -10.77 -1.99 18.04
N GLY A 108 -10.99 -1.31 19.17
CA GLY A 108 -11.19 0.14 19.21
C GLY A 108 -9.95 0.99 18.93
N ASP A 109 -8.76 0.38 18.86
CA ASP A 109 -7.49 1.07 18.67
C ASP A 109 -7.06 1.13 17.20
N PHE A 110 -7.75 0.42 16.31
CA PHE A 110 -7.49 0.51 14.87
C PHE A 110 -8.02 1.83 14.29
N ASP A 111 -7.10 2.68 13.87
CA ASP A 111 -7.41 3.96 13.21
C ASP A 111 -6.66 4.06 11.87
N ASN A 112 -7.39 4.39 10.80
CA ASN A 112 -6.82 4.58 9.48
C ASN A 112 -6.20 5.96 9.25
N ASN A 113 -6.52 6.96 10.09
CA ASN A 113 -6.08 8.36 9.94
C ASN A 113 -6.19 8.87 8.49
N LEU A 114 -7.27 8.51 7.80
CA LEU A 114 -7.47 8.85 6.40
C LEU A 114 -7.68 10.35 6.25
N LEU A 115 -6.95 10.95 5.32
CA LEU A 115 -7.13 12.34 4.92
C LEU A 115 -7.74 12.40 3.53
N THR A 116 -8.57 13.41 3.28
CA THR A 116 -8.91 13.76 1.90
C THR A 116 -7.66 14.24 1.14
N PRO A 117 -7.67 14.21 -0.20
CA PRO A 117 -6.54 14.70 -0.99
C PRO A 117 -6.12 16.13 -0.65
N ASP A 118 -7.08 17.05 -0.49
CA ASP A 118 -6.80 18.45 -0.16
C ASP A 118 -6.22 18.60 1.26
N GLU A 119 -6.77 17.91 2.27
CA GLU A 119 -6.22 17.94 3.64
C GLU A 119 -4.78 17.42 3.69
N ALA A 120 -4.50 16.33 2.98
CA ALA A 120 -3.16 15.74 2.92
C ALA A 120 -2.14 16.67 2.26
N VAL A 121 -2.51 17.29 1.13
CA VAL A 121 -1.64 18.26 0.43
C VAL A 121 -1.40 19.49 1.29
N GLN A 122 -2.43 20.04 1.93
CA GLN A 122 -2.29 21.21 2.80
C GLN A 122 -1.40 20.92 4.01
N GLN A 123 -1.56 19.75 4.65
CA GLN A 123 -0.67 19.33 5.73
C GLN A 123 0.78 19.16 5.25
N ALA A 124 0.98 18.58 4.07
CA ALA A 124 2.31 18.38 3.50
C ALA A 124 3.02 19.70 3.14
N MET A 125 2.27 20.70 2.66
CA MET A 125 2.78 22.04 2.38
C MET A 125 3.12 22.83 3.65
N ALA A 126 2.41 22.56 4.75
CA ALA A 126 2.65 23.20 6.04
C ALA A 126 3.85 22.60 6.81
N GLU A 127 4.33 21.41 6.41
CA GLU A 127 5.45 20.74 7.06
C GLU A 127 6.78 21.48 6.80
N PRO A 128 7.53 21.92 7.84
CA PRO A 128 8.72 22.75 7.67
C PRO A 128 9.87 22.07 6.90
N SER A 129 9.94 20.74 6.96
CA SER A 129 10.95 19.92 6.29
C SER A 129 10.26 18.85 5.43
N GLY A 130 10.67 18.72 4.17
CA GLY A 130 10.27 17.61 3.31
C GLY A 130 11.33 16.50 3.26
N PRO A 131 11.02 15.39 2.57
CA PRO A 131 9.74 15.11 1.91
C PRO A 131 8.65 14.63 2.87
N VAL A 132 7.41 15.09 2.65
CA VAL A 132 6.21 14.44 3.18
C VAL A 132 5.71 13.43 2.16
N VAL A 133 5.42 12.20 2.60
CA VAL A 133 4.95 11.12 1.73
C VAL A 133 3.44 10.99 1.85
N LEU A 134 2.74 11.12 0.71
CA LEU A 134 1.30 10.90 0.58
C LEU A 134 1.05 9.53 -0.07
N ALA A 135 0.47 8.62 0.70
CA ALA A 135 0.07 7.30 0.20
C ALA A 135 -1.34 7.37 -0.38
N ASP A 136 -1.45 7.26 -1.71
CA ASP A 136 -2.74 7.06 -2.39
C ASP A 136 -3.18 5.60 -2.21
N ALA A 137 -3.81 5.33 -1.07
CA ALA A 137 -3.99 3.99 -0.55
C ALA A 137 -4.99 3.15 -1.37
N GLN A 138 -5.96 3.82 -1.99
CA GLN A 138 -7.03 3.14 -2.74
C GLN A 138 -6.67 2.87 -4.20
N ASP A 139 -5.62 3.49 -4.72
CA ASP A 139 -5.11 3.25 -6.07
C ASP A 139 -3.74 2.58 -6.06
N ASN A 140 -3.62 1.48 -5.34
CA ASN A 140 -2.41 0.67 -5.24
C ASN A 140 -2.48 -0.57 -6.16
N PRO A 141 -1.68 -0.66 -7.24
CA PRO A 141 -1.66 -1.84 -8.12
C PRO A 141 -1.32 -3.15 -7.44
N GLY A 142 -0.53 -3.12 -6.36
CA GLY A 142 -0.20 -4.31 -5.56
C GLY A 142 -1.42 -4.89 -4.84
N ALA A 143 -2.47 -4.09 -4.66
CA ALA A 143 -3.77 -4.49 -4.13
C ALA A 143 -4.86 -4.57 -5.22
N GLY A 144 -4.49 -4.53 -6.50
CA GLY A 144 -5.43 -4.56 -7.64
C GLY A 144 -5.87 -3.21 -8.19
N GLY A 145 -5.31 -2.10 -7.70
CA GLY A 145 -5.54 -0.74 -8.21
C GLY A 145 -5.14 -0.54 -9.68
N THR A 146 -5.73 0.47 -10.32
CA THR A 146 -5.52 0.76 -11.74
C THR A 146 -4.27 1.61 -11.98
N SER A 147 -3.77 2.29 -10.95
CA SER A 147 -2.67 3.26 -10.97
C SER A 147 -2.97 4.52 -11.79
N ASP A 148 -4.22 4.76 -12.21
CA ASP A 148 -4.57 5.87 -13.10
C ASP A 148 -5.48 6.91 -12.47
N THR A 149 -5.78 6.81 -11.17
CA THR A 149 -6.65 7.79 -10.51
C THR A 149 -5.91 9.11 -10.32
N VAL A 150 -6.63 10.23 -10.49
CA VAL A 150 -6.03 11.57 -10.54
C VAL A 150 -6.35 12.45 -9.33
N GLY A 151 -7.12 11.96 -8.35
CA GLY A 151 -7.62 12.81 -7.25
C GLY A 151 -6.52 13.52 -6.45
N VAL A 152 -5.40 12.84 -6.18
CA VAL A 152 -4.24 13.47 -5.51
C VAL A 152 -3.51 14.45 -6.43
N LEU A 153 -3.40 14.15 -7.72
CA LEU A 153 -2.81 15.07 -8.72
C LEU A 153 -3.62 16.37 -8.81
N GLU A 154 -4.95 16.25 -8.90
CA GLU A 154 -5.85 17.40 -8.93
C GLU A 154 -5.72 18.25 -7.66
N ALA A 155 -5.60 17.62 -6.49
CA ALA A 155 -5.40 18.33 -5.23
C ALA A 155 -4.04 19.05 -5.16
N LEU A 156 -2.96 18.42 -5.64
CA LEU A 156 -1.64 19.06 -5.72
C LEU A 156 -1.68 20.34 -6.57
N VAL A 157 -2.26 20.26 -7.77
CA VAL A 157 -2.34 21.40 -8.69
C VAL A 157 -3.25 22.49 -8.12
N ARG A 158 -4.43 22.13 -7.62
CA ARG A 158 -5.41 23.07 -7.06
C ARG A 158 -4.90 23.83 -5.84
N ASN A 159 -4.08 23.18 -5.01
CA ASN A 159 -3.47 23.82 -3.83
C ASN A 159 -2.12 24.48 -4.16
N HIS A 160 -1.72 24.59 -5.43
CA HIS A 160 -0.49 25.25 -5.85
C HIS A 160 0.79 24.61 -5.24
N ALA A 161 0.77 23.29 -5.07
CA ALA A 161 1.88 22.56 -4.45
C ALA A 161 3.20 22.79 -5.23
N GLN A 162 4.30 22.87 -4.47
CA GLN A 162 5.63 23.14 -4.99
C GLN A 162 6.56 21.97 -4.67
N ARG A 163 7.52 21.66 -5.56
CA ARG A 163 8.45 20.53 -5.42
C ARG A 163 7.73 19.23 -5.09
N ALA A 164 6.63 18.94 -5.79
CA ALA A 164 5.85 17.73 -5.63
C ALA A 164 6.15 16.74 -6.76
N ALA A 165 6.28 15.45 -6.42
CA ALA A 165 6.46 14.40 -7.41
C ALA A 165 5.52 13.22 -7.12
N LEU A 166 4.77 12.78 -8.14
CA LEU A 166 3.85 11.64 -8.08
C LEU A 166 4.39 10.47 -8.87
N ALA A 167 4.42 9.28 -8.26
CA ALA A 167 4.69 8.04 -8.98
C ALA A 167 3.85 6.85 -8.44
N PHE A 168 3.33 5.98 -9.30
CA PHE A 168 3.22 6.07 -10.75
C PHE A 168 1.82 6.51 -11.16
N LEU A 169 1.71 7.12 -12.33
CA LEU A 169 0.43 7.22 -13.03
C LEU A 169 0.49 6.34 -14.28
N TRP A 170 -0.45 5.40 -14.42
CA TRP A 170 -0.49 4.47 -15.55
C TRP A 170 -1.26 5.10 -16.70
N ASP A 171 -0.55 5.43 -17.77
CA ASP A 171 -1.16 5.98 -18.99
C ASP A 171 -0.25 5.71 -20.22
N PRO A 172 -0.29 4.50 -20.80
CA PRO A 172 0.56 4.13 -21.93
C PRO A 172 0.31 4.98 -23.19
N GLU A 173 -0.86 5.59 -23.32
CA GLU A 173 -1.15 6.49 -24.45
C GLU A 173 -0.39 7.80 -24.31
N VAL A 174 -0.42 8.41 -23.12
CA VAL A 174 0.32 9.66 -22.86
C VAL A 174 1.83 9.42 -22.90
N VAL A 175 2.32 8.27 -22.43
CA VAL A 175 3.74 7.91 -22.58
C VAL A 175 4.13 7.85 -24.07
N ARG A 176 3.32 7.19 -24.90
CA ARG A 176 3.59 7.10 -26.34
C ARG A 176 3.63 8.48 -27.00
N GLU A 177 2.73 9.37 -26.63
CA GLU A 177 2.72 10.76 -27.10
C GLU A 177 3.98 11.52 -26.64
N ALA A 178 4.33 11.45 -25.35
CA ALA A 178 5.52 12.09 -24.82
C ALA A 178 6.81 11.61 -25.53
N HIS A 179 6.92 10.32 -25.83
CA HIS A 179 8.03 9.77 -26.61
C HIS A 179 8.04 10.25 -28.07
N ALA A 180 6.87 10.42 -28.69
CA ALA A 180 6.76 10.95 -30.05
C ALA A 180 7.13 12.43 -30.14
N GLN A 181 6.79 13.22 -29.12
CA GLN A 181 7.10 14.66 -29.03
C GLN A 181 8.56 14.93 -28.62
N GLY A 182 9.11 14.12 -27.72
CA GLY A 182 10.49 14.22 -27.23
C GLY A 182 10.67 15.10 -26.00
N GLU A 183 11.84 15.02 -25.37
CA GLU A 183 12.19 15.83 -24.20
C GLU A 183 12.20 17.33 -24.54
N GLY A 184 11.65 18.14 -23.62
CA GLY A 184 11.49 19.59 -23.77
C GLY A 184 10.24 20.02 -24.53
N ALA A 185 9.51 19.11 -25.18
CA ALA A 185 8.26 19.42 -25.86
C ALA A 185 7.12 19.67 -24.87
N GLU A 186 6.16 20.49 -25.28
CA GLU A 186 4.92 20.74 -24.55
C GLU A 186 3.72 20.29 -25.37
N PHE A 187 2.74 19.65 -24.73
CA PHE A 187 1.53 19.16 -25.39
C PHE A 187 0.35 19.09 -24.42
N ASP A 188 -0.85 19.29 -24.96
CA ASP A 188 -2.10 19.12 -24.23
C ASP A 188 -2.48 17.64 -24.20
N ALA A 189 -2.78 17.10 -23.01
CA ALA A 189 -3.20 15.71 -22.88
C ALA A 189 -4.27 15.49 -21.80
N PRO A 190 -5.17 14.52 -21.99
CA PRO A 190 -5.95 13.93 -20.90
C PRO A 190 -5.13 12.82 -20.21
N LEU A 191 -4.64 13.10 -19.01
CA LEU A 191 -3.79 12.20 -18.23
C LEU A 191 -4.61 11.41 -17.21
N GLY A 192 -4.45 10.09 -17.18
CA GLY A 192 -5.12 9.21 -16.20
C GLY A 192 -6.64 9.18 -16.33
N GLY A 193 -7.32 8.52 -15.39
CA GLY A 193 -8.78 8.42 -15.32
C GLY A 193 -9.40 7.72 -16.53
N LYS A 194 -8.68 6.77 -17.14
CA LYS A 194 -9.08 6.06 -18.38
C LYS A 194 -9.59 4.65 -18.12
N SER A 195 -9.43 4.13 -16.91
CA SER A 195 -9.87 2.80 -16.48
C SER A 195 -11.39 2.61 -16.43
N GLY A 196 -12.17 3.69 -16.57
CA GLY A 196 -13.63 3.64 -16.64
C GLY A 196 -14.33 3.64 -15.28
N ARG A 197 -13.62 4.01 -14.21
CA ARG A 197 -14.20 4.14 -12.87
C ARG A 197 -15.27 5.24 -12.84
N PRO A 198 -16.47 4.99 -12.26
CA PRO A 198 -17.49 6.02 -12.10
C PRO A 198 -16.99 7.25 -11.33
N GLY A 199 -17.36 8.44 -11.81
CA GLY A 199 -16.99 9.70 -11.17
C GLY A 199 -15.54 10.15 -11.41
N GLN A 200 -14.75 9.40 -12.19
CA GLN A 200 -13.42 9.84 -12.61
C GLN A 200 -13.43 10.37 -14.05
N SER A 201 -12.64 11.41 -14.26
CA SER A 201 -12.33 11.97 -15.57
C SER A 201 -10.83 12.19 -15.69
N PRO A 202 -10.26 12.05 -16.90
CA PRO A 202 -8.85 12.39 -17.10
C PRO A 202 -8.52 13.82 -16.71
N PHE A 203 -7.36 14.01 -16.06
CA PHE A 203 -6.83 15.33 -15.75
C PHE A 203 -6.31 15.97 -17.03
N ARG A 204 -6.97 17.04 -17.48
CA ARG A 204 -6.63 17.76 -18.72
C ARG A 204 -5.77 18.98 -18.40
N ALA A 205 -4.54 18.98 -18.89
CA ALA A 205 -3.62 20.09 -18.76
C ALA A 205 -2.62 20.10 -19.93
N ARG A 206 -1.88 21.20 -20.03
CA ARG A 206 -0.67 21.28 -20.84
C ARG A 206 0.51 20.76 -20.02
N PHE A 207 1.20 19.76 -20.57
CA PHE A 207 2.36 19.15 -19.94
C PHE A 207 3.63 19.43 -20.72
N LYS A 208 4.76 19.53 -20.02
CA LYS A 208 6.10 19.50 -20.60
C LYS A 208 6.75 18.15 -20.34
N VAL A 209 7.39 17.57 -21.35
CA VAL A 209 8.23 16.38 -21.20
C VAL A 209 9.55 16.78 -20.59
N GLU A 210 9.74 16.53 -19.29
CA GLU A 210 11.01 16.82 -18.62
C GLU A 210 12.07 15.76 -18.93
N LYS A 211 11.66 14.49 -18.98
CA LYS A 211 12.56 13.37 -19.26
C LYS A 211 11.81 12.14 -19.76
N LEU A 212 12.46 11.36 -20.62
CA LEU A 212 11.97 10.06 -21.07
C LEU A 212 12.77 8.93 -20.39
N GLY A 213 12.06 7.87 -19.99
CA GLY A 213 12.64 6.68 -19.36
C GLY A 213 12.30 5.40 -20.14
N ASN A 214 13.11 4.36 -19.96
CA ASN A 214 12.88 3.03 -20.55
C ASN A 214 12.22 2.04 -19.56
N GLY A 215 11.95 2.47 -18.33
CA GLY A 215 11.38 1.64 -17.26
C GLY A 215 12.20 0.44 -16.79
N ILE A 216 13.50 0.38 -17.10
CA ILE A 216 14.39 -0.70 -16.67
C ILE A 216 15.39 -0.16 -15.64
N PHE A 217 15.17 -0.49 -14.37
CA PHE A 217 16.03 -0.12 -13.25
C PHE A 217 16.04 -1.23 -12.20
N ASP A 218 17.04 -1.23 -11.32
CA ASP A 218 17.12 -2.16 -10.20
C ASP A 218 16.46 -1.54 -8.97
N CYS A 219 15.55 -2.28 -8.34
CA CYS A 219 14.94 -1.90 -7.06
C CYS A 219 15.99 -1.94 -5.94
N THR A 220 16.01 -0.89 -5.12
CA THR A 220 17.00 -0.68 -4.06
C THR A 220 16.41 -0.74 -2.65
N GLY A 221 15.10 -0.56 -2.52
CA GLY A 221 14.37 -0.64 -1.26
C GLY A 221 14.20 -2.08 -0.80
N GLU A 222 14.01 -2.27 0.51
CA GLU A 222 14.03 -3.61 1.13
C GLU A 222 13.03 -4.60 0.52
N MET A 223 11.84 -4.13 0.13
CA MET A 223 10.77 -4.98 -0.37
C MET A 223 11.13 -5.71 -1.68
N TYR A 224 11.81 -5.04 -2.63
CA TYR A 224 12.19 -5.62 -3.92
C TYR A 224 13.69 -5.55 -4.20
N ARG A 225 14.51 -5.40 -3.16
CA ARG A 225 15.98 -5.27 -3.30
C ARG A 225 16.56 -6.32 -4.25
N GLY A 226 17.24 -5.85 -5.29
CA GLY A 226 17.89 -6.71 -6.28
C GLY A 226 16.97 -7.23 -7.39
N THR A 227 15.68 -6.87 -7.37
CA THR A 227 14.75 -7.13 -8.49
C THR A 227 14.97 -6.11 -9.59
N ARG A 228 15.10 -6.58 -10.82
CA ARG A 228 15.16 -5.73 -12.01
C ARG A 228 13.77 -5.50 -12.58
N THR A 229 13.38 -4.24 -12.73
CA THR A 229 12.08 -3.85 -13.28
C THR A 229 12.09 -3.81 -14.81
N ASN A 230 10.88 -3.86 -15.40
CA ASN A 230 10.63 -3.52 -16.80
C ASN A 230 9.21 -2.95 -16.94
N LEU A 231 9.10 -1.63 -16.78
CA LEU A 231 7.84 -0.89 -16.87
C LEU A 231 7.52 -0.39 -18.29
N GLY A 232 8.34 -0.77 -19.27
CA GLY A 232 8.31 -0.23 -20.61
C GLY A 232 8.67 1.26 -20.66
N PRO A 233 8.43 1.94 -21.78
CA PRO A 233 8.61 3.39 -21.88
C PRO A 233 7.91 4.14 -20.75
N MET A 234 8.53 5.24 -20.32
CA MET A 234 8.05 6.11 -19.27
C MET A 234 8.30 7.57 -19.64
N ALA A 235 7.58 8.49 -18.99
CA ALA A 235 7.80 9.92 -19.13
C ALA A 235 7.67 10.62 -17.77
N LEU A 236 8.56 11.58 -17.52
CA LEU A 236 8.42 12.56 -16.46
C LEU A 236 7.77 13.80 -17.08
N LEU A 237 6.58 14.13 -16.61
CA LEU A 237 5.82 15.28 -17.07
C LEU A 237 5.75 16.35 -15.97
N SER A 238 5.80 17.63 -16.34
CA SER A 238 5.47 18.75 -15.46
C SER A 238 4.22 19.47 -15.97
N VAL A 239 3.39 19.96 -15.05
CA VAL A 239 2.21 20.78 -15.39
C VAL A 239 2.68 22.20 -15.72
N VAL A 240 2.25 22.77 -16.85
CA VAL A 240 2.75 24.07 -17.35
C VAL A 240 1.76 25.21 -17.14
N ASP A 241 0.47 24.91 -17.20
CA ASP A 241 -0.62 25.89 -17.23
C ASP A 241 -1.22 26.21 -15.84
N ALA A 242 -0.54 25.82 -14.77
CA ALA A 242 -0.92 26.09 -13.39
C ALA A 242 0.27 26.63 -12.58
N ASP A 243 -0.01 27.49 -11.60
CA ASP A 243 0.98 28.00 -10.65
C ASP A 243 1.33 26.91 -9.62
N CYS A 244 2.09 25.91 -10.04
CA CYS A 244 2.52 24.77 -9.25
C CYS A 244 3.86 24.20 -9.79
N ASP A 245 4.61 23.48 -8.96
CA ASP A 245 5.75 22.67 -9.37
C ASP A 245 5.43 21.21 -9.05
N VAL A 246 4.63 20.60 -9.93
CA VAL A 246 4.14 19.22 -9.82
C VAL A 246 4.69 18.40 -10.98
N LYS A 247 5.44 17.35 -10.63
CA LYS A 247 6.00 16.37 -11.56
C LYS A 247 5.25 15.05 -11.46
N ILE A 248 4.97 14.43 -12.60
CA ILE A 248 4.24 13.16 -12.71
C ILE A 248 5.10 12.15 -13.46
N ILE A 249 5.39 11.03 -12.81
CA ILE A 249 6.03 9.88 -13.45
C ILE A 249 4.93 9.01 -14.05
N VAL A 250 4.84 9.03 -15.38
CA VAL A 250 3.86 8.25 -16.15
C VAL A 250 4.52 6.98 -16.69
N SER A 251 3.82 5.86 -16.57
CA SER A 251 4.33 4.52 -16.90
C SER A 251 3.45 3.78 -17.91
N SER A 252 4.08 2.94 -18.74
CA SER A 252 3.37 2.08 -19.70
C SER A 252 2.73 0.86 -19.05
N HIS A 253 3.37 0.30 -18.02
CA HIS A 253 2.88 -0.84 -17.24
C HIS A 253 2.59 -0.42 -15.80
N ARG A 254 1.54 -0.98 -15.20
CA ARG A 254 1.19 -0.75 -13.79
C ARG A 254 2.28 -1.29 -12.88
N PHE A 255 2.56 -0.55 -11.82
CA PHE A 255 3.52 -0.95 -10.80
C PHE A 255 3.16 -0.33 -9.46
N GLN A 256 3.19 -1.13 -8.39
CA GLN A 256 3.05 -0.62 -7.03
C GLN A 256 4.27 0.24 -6.70
N ASN A 257 4.07 1.50 -6.31
CA ASN A 257 5.21 2.30 -5.89
C ASN A 257 5.68 1.88 -4.49
N LEU A 258 6.79 1.18 -4.42
CA LEU A 258 7.40 0.71 -3.17
C LEU A 258 8.91 1.00 -3.10
N ASP A 259 9.46 1.71 -4.09
CA ASP A 259 10.90 1.89 -4.25
C ASP A 259 11.27 3.25 -4.85
N GLN A 260 12.10 4.00 -4.16
CA GLN A 260 12.64 5.29 -4.56
C GLN A 260 13.44 5.23 -5.87
N ALA A 261 13.96 4.06 -6.26
CA ALA A 261 14.72 3.89 -7.51
C ALA A 261 13.92 4.33 -8.74
N CYS A 262 12.58 4.28 -8.69
CA CYS A 262 11.75 4.75 -9.79
C CYS A 262 11.88 6.25 -10.05
N PHE A 263 11.96 7.06 -9.00
CA PHE A 263 12.15 8.50 -9.09
C PHE A 263 13.54 8.81 -9.66
N ARG A 264 14.57 8.16 -9.11
CA ARG A 264 15.96 8.37 -9.55
C ARG A 264 16.21 7.93 -10.99
N HIS A 265 15.59 6.84 -11.43
CA HIS A 265 15.64 6.36 -12.81
C HIS A 265 15.27 7.47 -13.80
N ILE A 266 14.23 8.23 -13.49
CA ILE A 266 13.75 9.33 -14.33
C ILE A 266 14.25 10.72 -13.87
N GLY A 267 15.30 10.75 -13.05
CA GLY A 267 16.03 11.98 -12.70
C GLY A 267 15.37 12.85 -11.63
N VAL A 268 14.43 12.32 -10.85
CA VAL A 268 13.88 12.99 -9.67
C VAL A 268 14.61 12.45 -8.44
N GLU A 269 15.24 13.33 -7.65
CA GLU A 269 15.79 12.94 -6.35
C GLU A 269 14.70 13.08 -5.28
N PRO A 270 14.25 11.97 -4.65
CA PRO A 270 13.16 12.01 -3.66
C PRO A 270 13.44 12.93 -2.47
N THR A 271 14.68 12.96 -1.99
CA THR A 271 15.09 13.75 -0.82
C THR A 271 15.07 15.26 -1.07
N GLU A 272 15.01 15.71 -2.32
CA GLU A 272 14.91 17.13 -2.69
C GLU A 272 13.45 17.60 -2.85
N GLN A 273 12.48 16.69 -2.75
CA GLN A 273 11.06 17.03 -2.92
C GLN A 273 10.45 17.50 -1.59
N GLN A 274 9.44 18.38 -1.68
CA GLN A 274 8.58 18.69 -0.54
C GLN A 274 7.53 17.61 -0.34
N ILE A 275 6.96 17.10 -1.43
CA ILE A 275 5.85 16.13 -1.41
C ILE A 275 6.17 14.98 -2.37
N LEU A 276 6.06 13.76 -1.87
CA LEU A 276 6.12 12.54 -2.67
C LEU A 276 4.76 11.86 -2.61
N VAL A 277 4.11 11.66 -3.75
CA VAL A 277 2.88 10.86 -3.83
C VAL A 277 3.23 9.47 -4.33
N VAL A 278 2.85 8.46 -3.56
CA VAL A 278 3.10 7.05 -3.86
C VAL A 278 1.77 6.31 -3.98
N LYS A 279 1.60 5.58 -5.09
CA LYS A 279 0.45 4.69 -5.31
C LYS A 279 0.69 3.33 -4.65
N SER A 280 0.43 3.29 -3.35
CA SER A 280 0.77 2.18 -2.45
C SER A 280 0.06 2.33 -1.10
N THR A 281 -0.12 1.23 -0.38
CA THR A 281 -0.84 1.24 0.91
C THR A 281 0.07 1.15 2.13
N VAL A 282 1.02 0.19 2.16
CA VAL A 282 1.94 -0.02 3.30
C VAL A 282 3.37 -0.29 2.84
N HIS A 283 3.58 -1.11 1.81
CA HIS A 283 4.92 -1.59 1.42
C HIS A 283 5.95 -0.48 1.14
N PHE A 284 5.50 0.70 0.68
CA PHE A 284 6.39 1.84 0.43
C PHE A 284 7.13 2.29 1.69
N ARG A 285 6.53 2.14 2.88
CA ARG A 285 7.10 2.61 4.14
C ARG A 285 8.52 2.12 4.37
N ALA A 286 8.83 0.88 4.00
CA ALA A 286 10.15 0.30 4.16
C ALA A 286 11.26 1.08 3.44
N ASP A 287 10.95 1.73 2.32
CA ASP A 287 11.93 2.52 1.56
C ASP A 287 11.75 4.03 1.78
N TYR A 288 10.53 4.52 2.03
CA TYR A 288 10.26 5.96 2.11
C TYR A 288 10.27 6.54 3.53
N ASP A 289 9.86 5.80 4.56
CA ASP A 289 9.84 6.33 5.94
C ASP A 289 11.23 6.80 6.42
N PRO A 290 12.38 6.19 6.05
CA PRO A 290 13.70 6.68 6.44
C PRO A 290 14.05 8.09 5.93
N ILE A 291 13.39 8.56 4.87
CA ILE A 291 13.59 9.92 4.33
C ILE A 291 12.42 10.86 4.62
N ALA A 292 11.26 10.32 5.02
CA ALA A 292 10.05 11.09 5.20
C ALA A 292 10.08 11.89 6.50
N SER A 293 9.73 13.17 6.46
CA SER A 293 9.41 13.94 7.67
C SER A 293 8.06 13.51 8.25
N LYS A 294 7.11 13.16 7.38
CA LYS A 294 5.79 12.67 7.73
C LYS A 294 5.26 11.75 6.62
N THR A 295 4.49 10.73 7.02
CA THR A 295 3.74 9.85 6.11
C THR A 295 2.25 10.02 6.38
N LEU A 296 1.48 10.33 5.34
CA LEU A 296 0.05 10.59 5.38
C LEU A 296 -0.70 9.63 4.46
N VAL A 297 -1.79 9.05 4.95
CA VAL A 297 -2.63 8.12 4.17
C VAL A 297 -3.79 8.90 3.57
N VAL A 298 -3.95 8.82 2.25
CA VAL A 298 -4.92 9.61 1.49
C VAL A 298 -6.05 8.73 0.98
N GLU A 299 -7.28 9.10 1.32
CA GLU A 299 -8.51 8.55 0.78
C GLU A 299 -8.87 9.30 -0.52
N SER A 300 -8.30 8.84 -1.64
CA SER A 300 -8.63 9.30 -2.99
C SER A 300 -9.36 8.18 -3.74
N PRO A 301 -10.45 8.43 -4.50
CA PRO A 301 -11.22 7.36 -5.13
C PRO A 301 -10.33 6.38 -5.93
N GLY A 302 -10.44 5.08 -5.66
CA GLY A 302 -9.68 4.01 -6.34
C GLY A 302 -10.28 2.62 -6.13
N GLU A 303 -9.84 1.63 -6.91
CA GLU A 303 -10.42 0.27 -6.94
C GLU A 303 -10.34 -0.49 -5.60
N HIS A 304 -9.57 0.03 -4.65
CA HIS A 304 -9.42 -0.56 -3.33
C HIS A 304 -9.93 0.39 -2.22
N PRO A 305 -11.24 0.40 -1.90
CA PRO A 305 -11.77 1.25 -0.85
C PRO A 305 -11.12 1.01 0.52
N CYS A 306 -10.69 2.07 1.19
CA CYS A 306 -10.22 2.04 2.58
C CYS A 306 -11.38 1.84 3.56
N ARG A 307 -12.59 2.23 3.17
CA ARG A 307 -13.84 2.01 3.91
C ARG A 307 -14.49 0.73 3.42
N LEU A 308 -14.29 -0.35 4.17
CA LEU A 308 -14.80 -1.67 3.83
C LEU A 308 -16.34 -1.76 3.87
N VAL A 309 -16.99 -0.84 4.58
CA VAL A 309 -18.46 -0.69 4.58
C VAL A 309 -19.04 -0.34 3.21
N ASP A 310 -18.22 0.18 2.30
CA ASP A 310 -18.64 0.55 0.94
C ASP A 310 -18.58 -0.63 -0.05
N LEU A 311 -18.08 -1.79 0.39
CA LEU A 311 -17.94 -2.99 -0.45
C LEU A 311 -19.20 -3.87 -0.40
N ASP A 312 -19.65 -4.33 -1.57
CA ASP A 312 -20.74 -5.30 -1.73
C ASP A 312 -20.24 -6.74 -1.53
N TYR A 313 -20.01 -7.13 -0.28
CA TYR A 313 -19.68 -8.52 0.06
C TYR A 313 -20.89 -9.44 -0.14
N ARG A 314 -20.71 -10.54 -0.90
CA ARG A 314 -21.74 -11.56 -1.14
C ARG A 314 -21.40 -12.91 -0.51
N HIS A 315 -20.11 -13.18 -0.35
CA HIS A 315 -19.59 -14.45 0.14
C HIS A 315 -18.93 -14.34 1.51
N LEU A 316 -18.68 -13.14 2.03
CA LEU A 316 -18.18 -12.92 3.40
C LEU A 316 -19.08 -13.62 4.44
N ARG A 317 -18.47 -14.09 5.54
CA ARG A 317 -19.19 -14.75 6.64
C ARG A 317 -20.16 -13.79 7.33
N GLU A 318 -21.36 -14.27 7.62
CA GLU A 318 -22.38 -13.53 8.35
C GLU A 318 -21.90 -13.13 9.76
N GLY A 319 -22.25 -11.92 10.20
CA GLY A 319 -21.90 -11.39 11.51
C GLY A 319 -20.49 -10.82 11.64
N VAL A 320 -19.65 -10.90 10.59
CA VAL A 320 -18.33 -10.23 10.59
C VAL A 320 -18.53 -8.73 10.46
N ARG A 321 -17.95 -7.92 11.37
CA ARG A 321 -17.97 -6.46 11.23
C ARG A 321 -17.06 -6.03 10.08
N LEU A 322 -17.57 -5.15 9.24
CA LEU A 322 -16.88 -4.70 8.03
C LEU A 322 -15.68 -3.81 8.35
N GLU A 323 -15.68 -3.15 9.50
CA GLU A 323 -14.56 -2.38 10.02
C GLU A 323 -14.53 -2.50 11.55
N PRO A 324 -13.41 -2.16 12.21
CA PRO A 324 -13.33 -2.19 13.67
C PRO A 324 -14.42 -1.31 14.28
N MET A 325 -15.16 -1.84 15.26
CA MET A 325 -16.32 -1.18 15.87
C MET A 325 -17.46 -0.82 14.90
N GLY A 326 -17.43 -1.34 13.67
CA GLY A 326 -18.36 -1.03 12.60
C GLY A 326 -19.59 -1.95 12.53
N PRO A 327 -20.39 -1.81 11.46
CA PRO A 327 -21.58 -2.63 11.26
C PRO A 327 -21.22 -4.07 10.89
N GLU A 328 -22.08 -5.00 11.32
CA GLU A 328 -21.98 -6.42 10.93
C GLU A 328 -22.48 -6.65 9.51
N HIS A 329 -21.73 -7.46 8.75
CA HIS A 329 -22.15 -7.98 7.47
C HIS A 329 -23.37 -8.88 7.62
N ARG A 330 -24.41 -8.60 6.82
CA ARG A 330 -25.60 -9.43 6.68
C ARG A 330 -25.67 -9.93 5.25
N ARG A 331 -25.71 -11.25 5.09
CA ARG A 331 -25.91 -11.86 3.78
C ARG A 331 -27.32 -11.54 3.30
N SER A 332 -27.41 -11.09 2.04
CA SER A 332 -28.69 -10.91 1.34
C SER A 332 -29.12 -12.18 0.61
#